data_AF-A0A512NLE4-F1
#
_entry.id   AF-A0A512NLE4-F1
#
_cell.length_a   1.000
_cell.length_b   1.000
_cell.length_c   1.000
_cell.angle_alpha   90.00
_cell.angle_beta   90.00
_cell.angle_gamma   90.00
#
_symmetry.space_group_name_H-M   'P 1'
#
loop_
_entity.id
_entity.type
_entity.pdbx_description
1 polymer ?
#
loop_
_entity_poly.entity_id
_entity_poly.type
_entity_poly.pdbx_seq_one_letter_code
_entity_poly.pdbx_strand_id
1 'polypeptide(L)'
;MMVLGFTGGALGGHLGGWRHRDSFPTTSMQLQCMIEMAQIAERGGIDMMFLADGNGVRQMDKPALFAANSPSDRPAVFEPVTLFAAVAQHTSRIGLVATATTSYEEPFTIARKFASLDHLSGGRAGWNLVTTQYVEDSKNFGRDEHFGREDRYERARESLDVVRSLWDSWATDAFLQDKSTGRYLDPARVRLTNHRGKHFAVKGPLNVARTPQGQPVVFMAGQSDAGKELAAYGGEGLFGTASNKAEAQAEYADIKGRMKKYGRPPDALRILPASACSWDAPRRRPMRCSRSCSP
;
A
#
# COMPACT_ATOMS: atom_id res chain seq x y z
N MET A 1 -15.60 -2.12 -15.68
CA MET A 1 -15.17 -3.36 -15.00
C MET A 1 -14.89 -3.03 -13.54
N MET A 2 -15.28 -3.91 -12.62
CA MET A 2 -15.05 -3.73 -11.17
C MET A 2 -13.63 -4.17 -10.83
N VAL A 3 -12.94 -3.43 -9.95
CA VAL A 3 -11.62 -3.80 -9.42
C VAL A 3 -11.81 -4.51 -8.08
N LEU A 4 -11.25 -5.70 -7.95
CA LEU A 4 -11.29 -6.55 -6.77
C LEU A 4 -9.91 -6.60 -6.11
N GLY A 5 -9.83 -6.10 -4.89
CA GLY A 5 -8.64 -6.20 -4.05
C GLY A 5 -8.82 -7.22 -2.93
N PHE A 6 -7.82 -8.06 -2.72
CA PHE A 6 -7.71 -8.91 -1.54
C PHE A 6 -6.84 -8.23 -0.49
N THR A 7 -7.36 -8.12 0.74
CA THR A 7 -6.63 -7.64 1.91
C THR A 7 -6.56 -8.74 2.94
N GLY A 8 -5.34 -9.07 3.41
CA GLY A 8 -5.18 -10.08 4.44
C GLY A 8 -3.77 -10.62 4.55
N GLY A 9 -3.25 -10.68 5.78
CA GLY A 9 -2.07 -11.46 6.12
C GLY A 9 -2.45 -12.91 6.46
N ALA A 10 -1.44 -13.75 6.70
CA ALA A 10 -1.62 -15.18 6.98
C ALA A 10 -2.54 -15.48 8.19
N LEU A 11 -2.74 -14.53 9.11
CA LEU A 11 -3.65 -14.65 10.26
C LEU A 11 -5.16 -14.46 9.91
N GLY A 12 -5.46 -14.01 8.70
CA GLY A 12 -6.82 -13.63 8.27
C GLY A 12 -7.23 -12.23 8.75
N GLY A 13 -8.42 -11.80 8.33
CA GLY A 13 -8.96 -10.46 8.65
C GLY A 13 -9.69 -10.35 9.99
N HIS A 14 -9.92 -11.46 10.68
CA HIS A 14 -10.57 -11.52 11.99
C HIS A 14 -9.57 -11.92 13.06
N LEU A 15 -9.64 -11.32 14.27
CA LEU A 15 -8.68 -11.57 15.35
C LEU A 15 -8.61 -13.06 15.75
N GLY A 16 -9.73 -13.78 15.69
CA GLY A 16 -9.76 -15.22 15.95
C GLY A 16 -9.49 -16.11 14.73
N GLY A 17 -9.20 -15.55 13.57
CA GLY A 17 -9.17 -16.25 12.28
C GLY A 17 -8.23 -17.45 12.27
N TRP A 18 -7.02 -17.27 12.78
CA TRP A 18 -5.98 -18.31 12.86
C TRP A 18 -6.39 -19.57 13.63
N ARG A 19 -7.40 -19.49 14.51
CA ARG A 19 -7.90 -20.64 15.29
C ARG A 19 -8.84 -21.54 14.50
N HIS A 20 -9.27 -21.10 13.32
CA HIS A 20 -10.18 -21.89 12.50
C HIS A 20 -9.47 -23.17 12.03
N ARG A 21 -10.17 -24.31 12.07
CA ARG A 21 -9.59 -25.63 11.74
C ARG A 21 -8.99 -25.71 10.32
N ASP A 22 -9.50 -24.88 9.42
CA ASP A 22 -9.10 -24.84 8.01
C ASP A 22 -8.08 -23.70 7.73
N SER A 23 -7.61 -22.99 8.77
CA SER A 23 -6.55 -21.98 8.66
C SER A 23 -5.17 -22.62 8.61
N PHE A 24 -4.18 -21.88 8.10
CA PHE A 24 -2.80 -22.30 8.13
C PHE A 24 -2.36 -22.61 9.57
N PRO A 25 -1.70 -23.76 9.81
CA PRO A 25 -1.28 -24.17 11.15
C PRO A 25 -0.13 -23.31 11.69
N THR A 26 0.64 -22.67 10.81
CA THR A 26 1.71 -21.74 11.16
C THR A 26 1.67 -20.58 10.18
N THR A 27 1.55 -19.36 10.70
CA THR A 27 1.31 -18.15 9.92
C THR A 27 2.36 -17.08 10.13
N SER A 28 2.97 -17.06 11.32
CA SER A 28 3.99 -16.06 11.67
C SER A 28 5.24 -16.25 10.83
N MET A 29 5.63 -15.19 10.12
CA MET A 29 6.84 -15.14 9.29
C MET A 29 6.95 -16.29 8.26
N GLN A 30 5.82 -16.78 7.75
CA GLN A 30 5.78 -17.84 6.74
C GLN A 30 5.57 -17.28 5.33
N LEU A 31 6.65 -17.23 4.55
CA LEU A 31 6.60 -16.77 3.15
C LEU A 31 5.66 -17.64 2.29
N GLN A 32 5.68 -18.96 2.49
CA GLN A 32 4.90 -19.88 1.66
C GLN A 32 3.39 -19.64 1.79
N CYS A 33 2.90 -19.27 2.98
CA CYS A 33 1.49 -18.87 3.16
C CYS A 33 1.14 -17.65 2.28
N MET A 34 2.03 -16.67 2.21
CA MET A 34 1.79 -15.46 1.40
C MET A 34 1.84 -15.76 -0.10
N ILE A 35 2.75 -16.63 -0.54
CA ILE A 35 2.80 -17.11 -1.93
C ILE A 35 1.51 -17.85 -2.29
N GLU A 36 1.07 -18.80 -1.45
CA GLU A 36 -0.13 -19.59 -1.71
C GLU A 36 -1.38 -18.69 -1.79
N MET A 37 -1.51 -17.73 -0.86
CA MET A 37 -2.61 -16.76 -0.86
C MET A 37 -2.61 -15.92 -2.14
N ALA A 38 -1.46 -15.40 -2.57
CA ALA A 38 -1.34 -14.60 -3.79
C ALA A 38 -1.70 -15.42 -5.04
N GLN A 39 -1.28 -16.68 -5.12
CA GLN A 39 -1.61 -17.58 -6.22
C GLN A 39 -3.10 -17.96 -6.24
N ILE A 40 -3.72 -18.18 -5.08
CA ILE A 40 -5.17 -18.39 -4.98
C ILE A 40 -5.91 -17.17 -5.49
N ALA A 41 -5.54 -15.97 -5.02
CA ALA A 41 -6.16 -14.71 -5.44
C ALA A 41 -6.01 -14.48 -6.95
N GLU A 42 -4.81 -14.70 -7.51
CA GLU A 42 -4.55 -14.57 -8.94
C GLU A 42 -5.33 -15.57 -9.81
N ARG A 43 -5.50 -16.81 -9.34
CA ARG A 43 -6.36 -17.80 -10.00
C ARG A 43 -7.83 -17.43 -9.93
N GLY A 44 -8.25 -16.80 -8.83
CA GLY A 44 -9.61 -16.31 -8.61
C GLY A 44 -9.97 -15.03 -9.36
N GLY A 45 -9.04 -14.44 -10.11
CA GLY A 45 -9.27 -13.19 -10.85
C GLY A 45 -9.29 -11.93 -9.97
N ILE A 46 -8.68 -11.98 -8.79
CA ILE A 46 -8.44 -10.79 -7.97
C ILE A 46 -7.37 -9.93 -8.63
N ASP A 47 -7.66 -8.63 -8.78
CA ASP A 47 -6.78 -7.67 -9.46
C ASP A 47 -5.54 -7.34 -8.64
N MET A 48 -5.66 -7.30 -7.31
CA MET A 48 -4.54 -6.93 -6.44
C MET A 48 -4.57 -7.58 -5.06
N MET A 49 -3.38 -7.83 -4.52
CA MET A 49 -3.15 -8.13 -3.12
C MET A 49 -2.63 -6.87 -2.42
N PHE A 50 -3.30 -6.47 -1.35
CA PHE A 50 -2.96 -5.32 -0.53
C PHE A 50 -2.47 -5.77 0.84
N LEU A 51 -1.32 -5.24 1.26
CA LEU A 51 -0.78 -5.46 2.60
C LEU A 51 -0.68 -4.14 3.36
N ALA A 52 -1.56 -4.00 4.36
CA ALA A 52 -1.52 -2.92 5.33
C ALA A 52 -0.40 -3.15 6.35
N ASP A 53 0.22 -2.06 6.80
CA ASP A 53 1.38 -2.11 7.68
C ASP A 53 1.28 -1.16 8.87
N GLY A 54 2.13 -1.38 9.87
CA GLY A 54 2.36 -0.48 11.00
C GLY A 54 3.84 -0.50 11.37
N ASN A 55 4.38 0.63 11.84
CA ASN A 55 5.83 0.76 12.03
C ASN A 55 6.28 0.44 13.47
N GLY A 56 5.54 -0.44 14.14
CA GLY A 56 5.76 -0.75 15.54
C GLY A 56 4.85 -1.86 16.04
N VAL A 57 5.28 -2.49 17.13
CA VAL A 57 4.46 -3.45 17.87
C VAL A 57 3.49 -2.65 18.74
N ARG A 58 2.19 -2.90 18.55
CA ARG A 58 1.15 -2.14 19.22
C ARG A 58 1.01 -2.56 20.68
N GLN A 59 0.63 -1.59 21.53
CA GLN A 59 0.17 -1.80 22.89
C GLN A 59 1.19 -2.41 23.87
N MET A 60 2.48 -2.44 23.53
CA MET A 60 3.55 -2.92 24.44
C MET A 60 3.62 -2.11 25.75
N ASP A 61 3.21 -0.85 25.71
CA ASP A 61 3.06 0.05 26.86
C ASP A 61 1.85 -0.30 27.76
N LYS A 62 0.96 -1.20 27.31
CA LYS A 62 -0.27 -1.60 28.00
C LYS A 62 -0.33 -3.12 28.14
N PRO A 63 0.42 -3.74 29.08
CA PRO A 63 0.63 -5.19 29.15
C PRO A 63 -0.66 -6.03 29.17
N ALA A 64 -1.72 -5.56 29.84
CA ALA A 64 -3.00 -6.26 29.86
C ALA A 64 -3.71 -6.23 28.50
N LEU A 65 -3.67 -5.08 27.79
CA LEU A 65 -4.22 -4.97 26.44
C LEU A 65 -3.37 -5.72 25.42
N PHE A 66 -2.05 -5.65 25.55
CA PHE A 66 -1.14 -6.49 24.79
C PHE A 66 -1.54 -7.94 24.97
N ALA A 67 -1.54 -8.51 26.18
CA ALA A 67 -1.92 -9.90 26.41
C ALA A 67 -3.31 -10.28 25.86
N ALA A 68 -4.29 -9.37 25.91
CA ALA A 68 -5.64 -9.58 25.38
C ALA A 68 -5.72 -9.54 23.84
N ASN A 69 -4.90 -8.71 23.18
CA ASN A 69 -4.89 -8.51 21.72
C ASN A 69 -3.71 -9.23 21.01
N SER A 70 -2.75 -9.73 21.78
CA SER A 70 -1.63 -10.60 21.39
C SER A 70 -2.05 -11.87 20.66
N PRO A 71 -3.31 -12.35 20.70
CA PRO A 71 -3.70 -13.44 19.83
C PRO A 71 -3.62 -13.13 18.33
N SER A 72 -3.51 -11.88 17.85
CA SER A 72 -3.46 -11.62 16.38
C SER A 72 -3.30 -10.19 15.84
N ASP A 73 -3.29 -9.10 16.63
CA ASP A 73 -3.14 -7.74 16.04
C ASP A 73 -1.68 -7.41 15.67
N ARG A 74 -1.18 -8.08 14.62
CA ARG A 74 0.11 -7.83 13.97
C ARG A 74 1.33 -7.76 14.90
N PRO A 75 1.55 -8.72 15.82
CA PRO A 75 2.68 -8.64 16.74
C PRO A 75 4.05 -8.84 16.04
N ALA A 76 4.08 -9.61 14.94
CA ALA A 76 5.25 -9.83 14.09
C ALA A 76 4.78 -10.10 12.66
N VAL A 77 4.97 -9.13 11.77
CA VAL A 77 4.57 -9.21 10.36
C VAL A 77 5.76 -8.87 9.47
N PHE A 78 5.73 -9.33 8.22
CA PHE A 78 6.74 -8.92 7.23
C PHE A 78 6.62 -7.43 6.90
N GLU A 79 7.77 -6.80 6.65
CA GLU A 79 7.79 -5.52 5.94
C GLU A 79 7.24 -5.72 4.51
N PRO A 80 6.26 -4.91 4.05
CA PRO A 80 5.48 -5.24 2.85
C PRO A 80 6.27 -5.29 1.55
N VAL A 81 7.21 -4.36 1.32
CA VAL A 81 7.90 -4.26 0.02
C VAL A 81 8.83 -5.45 -0.18
N THR A 82 9.60 -5.82 0.84
CA THR A 82 10.49 -6.97 0.81
C THR A 82 9.73 -8.29 0.65
N LEU A 83 8.59 -8.44 1.34
CA LEU A 83 7.72 -9.60 1.13
C LEU A 83 7.19 -9.66 -0.30
N PHE A 84 6.67 -8.55 -0.83
CA PHE A 84 6.12 -8.52 -2.18
C PHE A 84 7.17 -8.68 -3.27
N ALA A 85 8.43 -8.31 -3.02
CA ALA A 85 9.53 -8.65 -3.91
C ALA A 85 9.70 -10.18 -4.06
N ALA A 86 9.53 -10.95 -2.98
CA ALA A 86 9.55 -12.41 -3.04
C ALA A 86 8.28 -12.98 -3.71
N VAL A 87 7.08 -12.50 -3.33
CA VAL A 87 5.80 -12.96 -3.91
C VAL A 87 5.69 -12.65 -5.40
N ALA A 88 6.30 -11.55 -5.87
CA ALA A 88 6.32 -11.17 -7.27
C ALA A 88 6.89 -12.26 -8.18
N GLN A 89 7.86 -13.04 -7.71
CA GLN A 89 8.48 -14.13 -8.47
C GLN A 89 7.60 -15.39 -8.61
N HIS A 90 6.49 -15.46 -7.86
CA HIS A 90 5.58 -16.60 -7.84
C HIS A 90 4.19 -16.28 -8.40
N THR A 91 4.02 -15.10 -8.99
CA THR A 91 2.77 -14.58 -9.56
C THR A 91 3.05 -13.84 -10.86
N SER A 92 2.04 -13.67 -11.71
CA SER A 92 2.22 -13.16 -13.09
C SER A 92 1.29 -12.03 -13.49
N ARG A 93 0.20 -11.80 -12.75
CA ARG A 93 -0.87 -10.85 -13.08
C ARG A 93 -1.31 -9.99 -11.90
N ILE A 94 -1.38 -10.54 -10.70
CA ILE A 94 -1.94 -9.84 -9.53
C ILE A 94 -1.07 -8.62 -9.15
N GLY A 95 -1.71 -7.47 -8.95
CA GLY A 95 -1.09 -6.25 -8.42
C GLY A 95 -0.61 -6.45 -6.98
N LEU A 96 0.50 -5.81 -6.61
CA LEU A 96 1.16 -5.94 -5.31
C LEU A 96 1.21 -4.57 -4.63
N VAL A 97 0.18 -4.26 -3.84
CA VAL A 97 0.01 -2.95 -3.20
C VAL A 97 0.58 -2.96 -1.78
N ALA A 98 1.81 -2.49 -1.64
CA ALA A 98 2.51 -2.42 -0.36
C ALA A 98 2.30 -1.07 0.33
N THR A 99 2.12 -1.09 1.65
CA THR A 99 2.04 0.13 2.47
C THR A 99 3.44 0.63 2.80
N ALA A 100 3.66 1.94 2.67
CA ALA A 100 4.86 2.61 3.17
C ALA A 100 4.52 4.02 3.67
N THR A 101 5.16 4.43 4.77
CA THR A 101 4.86 5.70 5.44
C THR A 101 5.67 6.87 4.88
N THR A 102 5.04 8.04 4.75
CA THR A 102 5.73 9.31 4.45
C THR A 102 6.11 10.10 5.71
N SER A 103 5.73 9.62 6.89
CA SER A 103 6.11 10.31 8.14
C SER A 103 7.59 10.16 8.43
N TYR A 104 8.10 8.92 8.31
CA TYR A 104 9.44 8.58 8.78
C TYR A 104 10.38 8.07 7.69
N GLU A 105 9.87 7.73 6.50
CA GLU A 105 10.74 7.38 5.38
C GLU A 105 11.01 8.59 4.49
N GLU A 106 12.27 8.73 4.07
CA GLU A 106 12.67 9.71 3.07
C GLU A 106 12.12 9.32 1.68
N PRO A 107 11.64 10.29 0.87
CA PRO A 107 11.01 10.01 -0.41
C PRO A 107 11.97 9.33 -1.41
N PHE A 108 13.28 9.56 -1.31
CA PHE A 108 14.24 8.85 -2.15
C PHE A 108 14.27 7.33 -1.85
N THR A 109 14.12 6.93 -0.59
CA THR A 109 14.06 5.52 -0.18
C THR A 109 12.78 4.87 -0.67
N ILE A 110 11.64 5.55 -0.53
CA ILE A 110 10.34 5.11 -1.04
C ILE A 110 10.42 4.90 -2.56
N ALA A 111 10.91 5.90 -3.30
CA ALA A 111 11.01 5.83 -4.76
C ALA A 111 11.82 4.62 -5.22
N ARG A 112 12.95 4.32 -4.54
CA ARG A 112 13.80 3.15 -4.84
C ARG A 112 13.09 1.84 -4.59
N LYS A 113 12.46 1.69 -3.43
CA LYS A 113 11.73 0.48 -3.00
C LYS A 113 10.67 0.09 -4.03
N PHE A 114 9.80 1.04 -4.37
CA PHE A 114 8.69 0.78 -5.28
C PHE A 114 9.12 0.68 -6.74
N ALA A 115 10.13 1.44 -7.20
CA ALA A 115 10.69 1.24 -8.54
C ALA A 115 11.32 -0.15 -8.69
N SER A 116 12.01 -0.63 -7.66
CA SER A 116 12.60 -1.98 -7.66
C SER A 116 11.52 -3.05 -7.65
N LEU A 117 10.49 -2.92 -6.82
CA LEU A 117 9.34 -3.82 -6.82
C LEU A 117 8.64 -3.83 -8.19
N ASP A 118 8.57 -2.67 -8.85
CA ASP A 118 7.94 -2.58 -10.17
C ASP A 118 8.70 -3.37 -11.23
N HIS A 119 10.03 -3.22 -11.27
CA HIS A 119 10.88 -4.05 -12.14
C HIS A 119 10.78 -5.54 -11.81
N LEU A 120 10.85 -5.91 -10.53
CA LEU A 120 10.78 -7.31 -10.09
C LEU A 120 9.43 -7.97 -10.41
N SER A 121 8.35 -7.19 -10.36
CA SER A 121 7.01 -7.67 -10.62
C SER A 121 6.60 -7.56 -12.09
N GLY A 122 7.39 -6.90 -12.94
CA GLY A 122 7.05 -6.66 -14.34
C GLY A 122 5.93 -5.64 -14.51
N GLY A 123 5.90 -4.61 -13.66
CA GLY A 123 4.93 -3.53 -13.74
C GLY A 123 3.65 -3.77 -12.95
N ARG A 124 3.73 -4.38 -11.76
CA ARG A 124 2.56 -4.68 -10.91
C ARG A 124 2.65 -4.05 -9.53
N ALA A 125 3.61 -3.16 -9.28
CA ALA A 125 3.77 -2.54 -7.98
C ALA A 125 2.70 -1.45 -7.74
N GLY A 126 2.21 -1.38 -6.49
CA GLY A 126 1.42 -0.27 -6.00
C GLY A 126 1.90 0.20 -4.64
N TRP A 127 1.86 1.51 -4.41
CA TRP A 127 2.23 2.15 -3.15
C TRP A 127 0.99 2.66 -2.43
N ASN A 128 0.63 2.03 -1.31
CA ASN A 128 -0.32 2.60 -0.37
C ASN A 128 0.38 3.62 0.54
N LEU A 129 0.21 4.90 0.19
CA LEU A 129 0.77 6.03 0.91
C LEU A 129 0.00 6.26 2.21
N VAL A 130 0.71 6.20 3.33
CA VAL A 130 0.16 6.47 4.66
C VAL A 130 1.00 7.48 5.43
N THR A 131 0.38 8.14 6.40
CA THR A 131 1.01 9.17 7.24
C THR A 131 1.22 8.72 8.68
N THR A 132 1.28 7.41 8.94
CA THR A 132 1.38 6.79 10.28
C THR A 132 0.29 7.24 11.28
N GLN A 133 -0.54 6.30 11.74
CA GLN A 133 -1.60 6.63 12.71
C GLN A 133 -1.13 6.58 14.16
N TYR A 134 -0.27 5.63 14.52
CA TYR A 134 0.11 5.37 15.91
C TYR A 134 1.24 6.29 16.34
N VAL A 135 1.01 7.08 17.39
CA VAL A 135 1.97 8.05 17.91
C VAL A 135 3.25 7.36 18.39
N GLU A 136 3.11 6.21 19.05
CA GLU A 136 4.23 5.44 19.61
C GLU A 136 5.22 4.95 18.55
N ASP A 137 4.80 4.83 17.29
CA ASP A 137 5.70 4.44 16.20
C ASP A 137 6.85 5.45 16.07
N SER A 138 6.68 6.72 16.45
CA SER A 138 7.72 7.76 16.33
C SER A 138 9.01 7.40 17.06
N LYS A 139 8.89 6.70 18.19
CA LYS A 139 10.00 6.32 19.05
C LYS A 139 10.93 5.31 18.38
N ASN A 140 10.44 4.55 17.39
CA ASN A 140 11.26 3.64 16.60
C ASN A 140 12.11 4.37 15.53
N PHE A 141 11.83 5.65 15.27
CA PHE A 141 12.51 6.46 14.25
C PHE A 141 13.32 7.61 14.86
N GLY A 142 13.75 7.44 16.12
CA GLY A 142 14.58 8.43 16.81
C GLY A 142 13.84 9.73 17.12
N ARG A 143 12.51 9.68 17.31
CA ARG A 143 11.69 10.85 17.66
C ARG A 143 10.88 10.59 18.93
N ASP A 144 11.02 11.49 19.89
CA ASP A 144 10.22 11.46 21.12
C ASP A 144 8.73 11.73 20.84
N GLU A 145 8.45 12.57 19.85
CA GLU A 145 7.09 12.98 19.47
C GLU A 145 6.76 12.63 18.02
N HIS A 146 5.49 12.30 17.80
CA HIS A 146 4.93 12.15 16.47
C HIS A 146 4.71 13.52 15.81
N PHE A 147 4.85 13.57 14.49
CA PHE A 147 4.58 14.79 13.73
C PHE A 147 3.14 15.24 13.90
N GLY A 148 2.95 16.57 13.98
CA GLY A 148 1.65 17.21 13.94
C GLY A 148 0.86 16.76 12.72
N ARG A 149 -0.47 16.65 12.86
CA ARG A 149 -1.33 16.15 11.77
C ARG A 149 -1.19 16.95 10.47
N GLU A 150 -1.08 18.27 10.56
CA GLU A 150 -0.89 19.15 9.41
C GLU A 150 0.45 18.87 8.71
N ASP A 151 1.56 18.91 9.47
CA ASP A 151 2.90 18.59 8.95
C ASP A 151 2.95 17.22 8.27
N ARG A 152 2.25 16.22 8.81
CA ARG A 152 2.20 14.88 8.21
C ARG A 152 1.59 14.89 6.80
N TYR A 153 0.53 15.67 6.59
CA TYR A 153 -0.13 15.75 5.28
C TYR A 153 0.61 16.67 4.31
N GLU A 154 1.26 17.74 4.79
CA GLU A 154 2.16 18.56 3.97
C GLU A 154 3.38 17.73 3.51
N ARG A 155 4.03 17.02 4.44
CA ARG A 155 5.11 16.07 4.13
C ARG A 155 4.66 14.99 3.16
N ALA A 156 3.47 14.43 3.34
CA ALA A 156 2.92 13.40 2.46
C ALA A 156 2.74 13.91 1.03
N ARG A 157 2.19 15.12 0.88
CA ARG A 157 2.03 15.77 -0.42
C ARG A 157 3.38 16.01 -1.09
N GLU A 158 4.32 16.62 -0.38
CA GLU A 158 5.65 16.88 -0.91
C GLU A 158 6.40 15.57 -1.24
N SER A 159 6.25 14.54 -0.40
CA SER A 159 6.84 13.21 -0.66
C SER A 159 6.31 12.60 -1.95
N LEU A 160 5.00 12.70 -2.20
CA LEU A 160 4.39 12.20 -3.43
C LEU A 160 5.00 12.89 -4.67
N ASP A 161 5.14 14.21 -4.63
CA ASP A 161 5.71 14.98 -5.74
C ASP A 161 7.18 14.61 -6.00
N VAL A 162 7.97 14.47 -4.93
CA VAL A 162 9.38 14.06 -5.02
C VAL A 162 9.50 12.65 -5.59
N VAL A 163 8.72 11.69 -5.08
CA VAL A 163 8.75 10.29 -5.52
C VAL A 163 8.39 10.19 -7.00
N ARG A 164 7.33 10.88 -7.45
CA ARG A 164 6.95 10.91 -8.88
C ARG A 164 8.03 11.53 -9.76
N SER A 165 8.60 12.65 -9.33
CA SER A 165 9.70 13.31 -10.04
C SER A 165 10.93 12.41 -10.17
N LEU A 166 11.23 11.60 -9.15
CA LEU A 166 12.30 10.61 -9.16
C LEU A 166 12.01 9.45 -10.12
N TRP A 167 10.78 8.91 -10.16
CA TRP A 167 10.42 7.88 -11.15
C TRP A 167 10.51 8.40 -12.59
N ASP A 168 10.25 9.69 -12.80
CA ASP A 168 10.39 10.39 -14.09
C ASP A 168 11.80 10.97 -14.34
N SER A 169 12.81 10.63 -13.53
CA SER A 169 14.18 11.14 -13.72
C SER A 169 14.92 10.48 -14.88
N TRP A 170 14.38 9.39 -15.43
CA TRP A 170 14.90 8.63 -16.57
C TRP A 170 13.85 8.56 -17.67
N ALA A 171 14.25 8.76 -18.93
CA ALA A 171 13.42 8.43 -20.07
C ALA A 171 13.31 6.90 -20.26
N THR A 172 12.29 6.45 -21.02
CA THR A 172 12.06 5.01 -21.26
C THR A 172 13.18 4.38 -22.09
N ASP A 173 13.82 5.18 -22.93
CA ASP A 173 14.89 4.79 -23.86
C ASP A 173 16.27 5.32 -23.44
N ALA A 174 16.46 5.59 -22.14
CA ALA A 174 17.74 6.10 -21.65
C ALA A 174 18.89 5.09 -21.86
N PHE A 175 18.63 3.80 -21.66
CA PHE A 175 19.62 2.75 -21.81
C PHE A 175 19.62 2.20 -23.24
N LEU A 176 20.54 2.67 -24.07
CA LEU A 176 20.70 2.25 -25.46
C LEU A 176 21.25 0.83 -25.59
N GLN A 177 22.19 0.46 -24.71
CA GLN A 177 22.83 -0.86 -24.65
C GLN A 177 23.37 -1.37 -26.00
N ASP A 178 23.87 -0.46 -26.84
CA ASP A 178 24.34 -0.77 -28.18
C ASP A 178 25.78 -1.28 -28.13
N LYS A 179 25.95 -2.59 -28.35
CA LYS A 179 27.25 -3.26 -28.37
C LYS A 179 28.12 -2.85 -29.57
N SER A 180 27.51 -2.43 -30.68
CA SER A 180 28.24 -2.07 -31.90
C SER A 180 28.90 -0.69 -31.78
N THR A 181 28.21 0.25 -31.13
CA THR A 181 28.72 1.62 -30.89
C THR A 181 29.37 1.79 -29.52
N GLY A 182 29.23 0.82 -28.62
CA GLY A 182 29.69 0.88 -27.23
C GLY A 182 28.86 1.82 -26.34
N ARG A 183 27.71 2.32 -26.83
CA ARG A 183 26.87 3.26 -26.10
C ARG A 183 25.89 2.52 -25.20
N TYR A 184 26.16 2.53 -23.90
CA TYR A 184 25.28 1.90 -22.91
C TYR A 184 24.09 2.79 -22.51
N LEU A 185 24.34 4.09 -22.32
CA LEU A 185 23.40 5.09 -21.81
C LEU A 185 23.48 6.36 -22.67
N ASP A 186 22.34 7.01 -22.89
CA ASP A 186 22.28 8.38 -23.39
C ASP A 186 22.22 9.38 -22.21
N PRO A 187 23.28 10.17 -21.96
CA PRO A 187 23.29 11.14 -20.85
C PRO A 187 22.22 12.23 -20.97
N ALA A 188 21.70 12.51 -22.18
CA ALA A 188 20.62 13.48 -22.38
C ALA A 188 19.25 12.95 -21.94
N ARG A 189 19.13 11.65 -21.67
CA ARG A 189 17.90 10.94 -21.30
C ARG A 189 17.75 10.69 -19.80
N VAL A 190 18.60 11.33 -19.00
CA VAL A 190 18.55 11.32 -17.54
C VAL A 190 18.64 12.76 -17.03
N ARG A 191 17.87 13.10 -16.00
CA ARG A 191 17.86 14.44 -15.42
C ARG A 191 17.92 14.42 -13.89
N LEU A 192 18.58 15.41 -13.33
CA LEU A 192 18.44 15.71 -11.91
C LEU A 192 17.01 16.18 -11.62
N THR A 193 16.49 15.84 -10.44
CA THR A 193 15.20 16.36 -9.96
C THR A 193 15.39 17.71 -9.28
N ASN A 194 16.52 17.90 -8.59
CA ASN A 194 16.89 19.12 -7.86
C ASN A 194 15.74 19.72 -7.01
N HIS A 195 14.94 18.84 -6.41
CA HIS A 195 13.80 19.27 -5.60
C HIS A 195 14.28 19.98 -4.35
N ARG A 196 13.66 21.12 -4.03
CA ARG A 196 13.83 21.85 -2.77
C ARG A 196 12.47 22.38 -2.34
N GLY A 197 11.90 21.76 -1.32
CA GLY A 197 10.64 22.19 -0.71
C GLY A 197 10.79 22.46 0.78
N LYS A 198 9.64 22.52 1.47
CA LYS A 198 9.58 22.83 2.91
C LYS A 198 10.19 21.70 3.73
N HIS A 199 9.95 20.46 3.32
CA HIS A 199 10.31 19.28 4.09
C HIS A 199 11.50 18.52 3.52
N PHE A 200 11.74 18.58 2.20
CA PHE A 200 12.75 17.76 1.55
C PHE A 200 13.63 18.56 0.58
N ALA A 201 14.91 18.18 0.52
CA ALA A 201 15.85 18.61 -0.51
C ALA A 201 16.47 17.38 -1.17
N VAL A 202 16.08 17.08 -2.41
CA VAL A 202 16.44 15.82 -3.10
C VAL A 202 17.03 16.09 -4.47
N LYS A 203 18.32 15.75 -4.62
CA LYS A 203 19.12 15.99 -5.83
C LYS A 203 18.66 15.18 -7.05
N GLY A 204 18.41 13.89 -6.88
CA GLY A 204 18.21 12.95 -7.99
C GLY A 204 19.49 12.72 -8.82
N PRO A 205 19.40 12.00 -9.97
CA PRO A 205 18.24 11.20 -10.40
C PRO A 205 17.98 10.03 -9.43
N LEU A 206 16.90 9.30 -9.63
CA LEU A 206 16.72 8.00 -8.96
C LEU A 206 17.84 7.05 -9.41
N ASN A 207 18.35 6.18 -8.53
CA ASN A 207 19.34 5.17 -8.89
C ASN A 207 18.71 3.83 -9.34
N VAL A 208 17.50 3.89 -9.87
CA VAL A 208 16.75 2.78 -10.47
C VAL A 208 16.21 3.28 -11.81
N ALA A 209 16.31 2.47 -12.86
CA ALA A 209 15.84 2.83 -14.20
C ALA A 209 14.32 3.09 -14.22
N ARG A 210 13.84 3.79 -15.27
CA ARG A 210 12.42 4.05 -15.47
C ARG A 210 11.61 2.76 -15.29
N THR A 211 10.53 2.85 -14.52
CA THR A 211 9.72 1.67 -14.16
C THR A 211 8.87 1.19 -15.34
N PRO A 212 8.54 -0.10 -15.45
CA PRO A 212 7.68 -0.64 -16.50
C PRO A 212 6.32 0.07 -16.64
N GLN A 213 5.70 0.48 -15.53
CA GLN A 213 4.43 1.23 -15.54
C GLN A 213 4.61 2.73 -15.82
N GLY A 214 5.84 3.21 -16.00
CA GLY A 214 6.19 4.62 -15.93
C GLY A 214 6.30 5.09 -14.48
N GLN A 215 5.20 4.95 -13.73
CA GLN A 215 5.15 5.16 -12.28
C GLN A 215 4.31 4.06 -11.62
N PRO A 216 4.75 3.45 -10.51
CA PRO A 216 3.91 2.58 -9.69
C PRO A 216 2.63 3.29 -9.22
N VAL A 217 1.51 2.57 -9.19
CA VAL A 217 0.18 3.12 -8.86
C VAL A 217 0.14 3.57 -7.40
N VAL A 218 -0.41 4.76 -7.14
CA VAL A 218 -0.51 5.31 -5.78
C VAL A 218 -1.90 5.08 -5.17
N PHE A 219 -1.95 4.28 -4.12
CA PHE A 219 -3.10 4.06 -3.26
C PHE A 219 -3.06 4.95 -2.01
N MET A 220 -4.22 5.22 -1.43
CA MET A 220 -4.36 5.93 -0.17
C MET A 220 -5.49 5.33 0.67
N ALA A 221 -5.50 5.64 1.97
CA ALA A 221 -6.54 5.19 2.90
C ALA A 221 -6.99 6.29 3.89
N GLY A 222 -6.55 7.54 3.70
CA GLY A 222 -6.83 8.64 4.62
C GLY A 222 -8.28 9.13 4.54
N GLN A 223 -9.01 9.03 5.65
CA GLN A 223 -10.43 9.42 5.73
C GLN A 223 -10.68 10.82 6.29
N SER A 224 -9.66 11.45 6.88
CA SER A 224 -9.76 12.86 7.27
C SER A 224 -9.92 13.78 6.07
N ASP A 225 -10.42 15.01 6.28
CA ASP A 225 -10.45 16.02 5.22
C ASP A 225 -9.11 16.17 4.50
N ALA A 226 -7.99 16.30 5.23
CA ALA A 226 -6.65 16.34 4.64
C ALA A 226 -6.25 15.05 3.90
N GLY A 227 -6.82 13.90 4.27
CA GLY A 227 -6.56 12.61 3.62
C GLY A 227 -7.33 12.48 2.30
N LYS A 228 -8.61 12.83 2.33
CA LYS A 228 -9.46 12.97 1.13
C LYS A 228 -8.91 14.00 0.17
N GLU A 229 -8.36 15.09 0.71
CA GLU A 229 -7.71 16.14 -0.03
C GLU A 229 -6.46 15.64 -0.77
N LEU A 230 -5.59 14.91 -0.08
CA LEU A 230 -4.41 14.28 -0.68
C LEU A 230 -4.80 13.20 -1.72
N ALA A 231 -5.86 12.43 -1.47
CA ALA A 231 -6.37 11.45 -2.43
C ALA A 231 -6.87 12.12 -3.71
N ALA A 232 -7.63 13.21 -3.58
CA ALA A 232 -8.06 14.01 -4.71
C ALA A 232 -6.87 14.64 -5.45
N TYR A 233 -5.85 15.10 -4.71
CA TYR A 233 -4.63 15.68 -5.28
C TYR A 233 -3.88 14.72 -6.18
N GLY A 234 -3.60 13.49 -5.71
CA GLY A 234 -2.68 12.61 -6.42
C GLY A 234 -2.92 11.11 -6.30
N GLY A 235 -3.94 10.64 -5.59
CA GLY A 235 -4.24 9.21 -5.47
C GLY A 235 -4.88 8.64 -6.74
N GLU A 236 -4.57 7.38 -7.05
CA GLU A 236 -5.14 6.60 -8.15
C GLU A 236 -6.05 5.47 -7.66
N GLY A 237 -5.79 4.99 -6.44
CA GLY A 237 -6.70 4.15 -5.66
C GLY A 237 -6.95 4.73 -4.26
N LEU A 238 -8.17 4.57 -3.75
CA LEU A 238 -8.52 4.92 -2.38
C LEU A 238 -9.30 3.78 -1.74
N PHE A 239 -8.83 3.30 -0.60
CA PHE A 239 -9.60 2.38 0.24
C PHE A 239 -10.65 3.16 1.03
N GLY A 240 -11.92 3.01 0.64
CA GLY A 240 -13.06 3.66 1.27
C GLY A 240 -13.52 2.92 2.53
N THR A 241 -14.14 3.65 3.45
CA THR A 241 -14.55 3.11 4.77
C THR A 241 -16.05 3.21 5.05
N ALA A 242 -16.82 3.68 4.07
CA ALA A 242 -18.27 3.76 4.17
C ALA A 242 -18.89 2.41 4.55
N SER A 243 -19.78 2.44 5.55
CA SER A 243 -20.42 1.23 6.10
C SER A 243 -21.76 0.93 5.45
N ASN A 244 -22.31 1.86 4.66
CA ASN A 244 -23.53 1.66 3.90
C ASN A 244 -23.50 2.44 2.56
N LYS A 245 -24.51 2.17 1.72
CA LYS A 245 -24.61 2.75 0.38
C LYS A 245 -24.68 4.29 0.39
N ALA A 246 -25.43 4.88 1.31
CA ALA A 246 -25.61 6.32 1.37
C ALA A 246 -24.30 7.03 1.74
N GLU A 247 -23.59 6.51 2.73
CA GLU A 247 -22.24 6.97 3.09
C GLU A 247 -21.26 6.80 1.92
N ALA A 248 -21.30 5.67 1.20
CA ALA A 248 -20.42 5.44 0.06
C ALA A 248 -20.69 6.43 -1.09
N GLN A 249 -21.95 6.76 -1.35
CA GLN A 249 -22.33 7.78 -2.33
C GLN A 249 -21.87 9.19 -1.91
N ALA A 250 -21.98 9.53 -0.62
CA ALA A 250 -21.51 10.80 -0.08
C ALA A 250 -19.97 10.92 -0.14
N GLU A 251 -19.25 9.88 0.28
CA GLU A 251 -17.78 9.79 0.19
C GLU A 251 -17.32 9.90 -1.27
N TYR A 252 -17.98 9.20 -2.19
CA TYR A 252 -17.70 9.30 -3.61
C TYR A 252 -17.89 10.74 -4.12
N ALA A 253 -19.05 11.35 -3.85
CA ALA A 253 -19.35 12.71 -4.32
C ALA A 253 -18.37 13.76 -3.77
N ASP A 254 -18.03 13.68 -2.48
CA ASP A 254 -17.06 14.56 -1.81
C ASP A 254 -15.68 14.47 -2.50
N ILE A 255 -15.14 13.26 -2.59
CA ILE A 255 -13.78 13.05 -3.11
C ILE A 255 -13.70 13.38 -4.61
N LYS A 256 -14.70 12.97 -5.40
CA LYS A 256 -14.75 13.35 -6.83
C LYS A 256 -14.90 14.85 -7.02
N GLY A 257 -15.71 15.52 -6.20
CA GLY A 257 -15.89 16.97 -6.24
C GLY A 257 -14.58 17.73 -6.01
N ARG A 258 -13.71 17.22 -5.13
CA ARG A 258 -12.39 17.81 -4.86
C ARG A 258 -11.42 17.71 -6.03
N MET A 259 -11.50 16.68 -6.87
CA MET A 259 -10.51 16.43 -7.93
C MET A 259 -10.44 17.54 -8.99
N LYS A 260 -11.57 18.25 -9.23
CA LYS A 260 -11.65 19.31 -10.24
C LYS A 260 -10.61 20.42 -10.04
N LYS A 261 -10.31 20.80 -8.79
CA LYS A 261 -9.34 21.86 -8.50
C LYS A 261 -7.89 21.48 -8.84
N TYR A 262 -7.63 20.20 -9.07
CA TYR A 262 -6.34 19.67 -9.48
C TYR A 262 -6.30 19.32 -10.96
N GLY A 263 -7.34 19.66 -11.73
CA GLY A 263 -7.44 19.34 -13.16
C GLY A 263 -7.54 17.84 -13.43
N ARG A 264 -7.87 17.01 -12.42
CA ARG A 264 -7.93 15.56 -12.55
C ARG A 264 -9.35 15.12 -12.90
N PRO A 265 -9.53 14.27 -13.92
CA PRO A 265 -10.84 13.75 -14.26
C PRO A 265 -11.29 12.73 -13.20
N PRO A 266 -12.60 12.60 -12.93
CA PRO A 266 -13.10 11.74 -11.85
C PRO A 266 -12.68 10.27 -11.95
N ASP A 267 -12.46 9.74 -13.14
CA ASP A 267 -12.05 8.36 -13.41
C ASP A 267 -10.57 8.06 -13.09
N ALA A 268 -9.74 9.10 -12.91
CA ALA A 268 -8.32 8.97 -12.53
C ALA A 268 -8.09 8.47 -11.09
N LEU A 269 -9.16 8.31 -10.29
CA LEU A 269 -9.11 7.74 -8.95
C LEU A 269 -10.17 6.64 -8.84
N ARG A 270 -9.81 5.43 -8.42
CA ARG A 270 -10.76 4.38 -8.07
C ARG A 270 -11.01 4.40 -6.57
N ILE A 271 -12.27 4.33 -6.14
CA ILE A 271 -12.64 4.24 -4.72
C ILE A 271 -13.12 2.82 -4.48
N LEU A 272 -12.46 2.12 -3.55
CA LEU A 272 -12.65 0.70 -3.27
C LEU A 272 -13.21 0.56 -1.85
N PRO A 273 -14.54 0.38 -1.69
CA PRO A 273 -15.13 0.12 -0.39
C PRO A 273 -14.72 -1.27 0.10
N ALA A 274 -14.46 -1.41 1.40
CA ALA A 274 -14.21 -2.70 2.01
C ALA A 274 -15.49 -3.54 2.08
N SER A 275 -15.37 -4.84 1.82
CA SER A 275 -16.44 -5.81 2.05
C SER A 275 -15.85 -7.10 2.61
N ALA A 276 -16.60 -7.75 3.50
CA ALA A 276 -16.29 -9.09 4.00
C ALA A 276 -17.35 -10.05 3.48
N CYS A 277 -16.93 -11.04 2.69
CA CYS A 277 -17.82 -12.05 2.13
C CYS A 277 -17.60 -13.35 2.89
N SER A 278 -18.69 -13.98 3.34
CA SER A 278 -18.70 -15.37 3.76
C SER A 278 -19.55 -16.15 2.77
N TRP A 279 -19.04 -17.28 2.29
CA TRP A 279 -19.75 -18.14 1.37
C TRP A 279 -19.78 -19.55 1.94
N ASP A 280 -20.98 -20.07 2.18
CA ASP A 280 -21.17 -21.50 2.33
C ASP A 280 -21.28 -22.10 0.93
N ALA A 281 -20.40 -23.04 0.59
CA ALA A 281 -20.73 -23.99 -0.46
C ALA A 281 -22.11 -24.58 -0.12
N PRO A 282 -23.06 -24.72 -1.07
CA PRO A 282 -24.36 -25.30 -0.77
C PRO A 282 -24.17 -26.73 -0.26
N ARG A 283 -24.04 -26.88 1.05
CA ARG A 283 -23.95 -28.16 1.74
C ARG A 283 -25.34 -28.52 2.18
N ARG A 284 -25.72 -29.79 2.00
CA ARG A 284 -26.99 -30.41 2.37
C ARG A 284 -27.38 -30.31 3.86
N ARG A 285 -26.80 -29.42 4.67
CA ARG A 285 -27.24 -29.06 6.03
C ARG A 285 -26.69 -27.67 6.40
N PRO A 286 -27.52 -26.74 6.92
CA PRO A 286 -27.07 -25.41 7.28
C PRO A 286 -26.19 -25.43 8.53
N MET A 287 -25.00 -24.81 8.46
CA MET A 287 -24.19 -24.53 9.62
C MET A 287 -24.59 -23.14 10.14
N ARG A 288 -25.06 -23.05 11.40
CA ARG A 288 -25.37 -21.78 12.07
C ARG A 288 -24.07 -21.01 12.33
N CYS A 289 -23.71 -20.07 11.46
CA CYS A 289 -22.63 -19.12 11.70
C CYS A 289 -23.17 -17.81 12.28
N SER A 290 -23.72 -17.87 13.49
CA SER A 290 -23.84 -16.76 14.44
C SER A 290 -24.43 -17.32 15.75
N ARG A 291 -23.57 -17.67 16.71
CA ARG A 291 -23.99 -17.70 18.11
C ARG A 291 -23.59 -16.37 18.70
N SER A 292 -24.59 -15.53 18.94
CA SER A 292 -24.50 -14.36 19.81
C SER A 292 -23.86 -14.76 21.13
N CYS A 293 -22.72 -14.15 21.46
CA CYS A 293 -22.23 -14.13 22.82
C CYS A 293 -23.00 -13.07 23.60
N SER A 294 -23.92 -13.51 24.46
CA SER A 294 -24.25 -12.87 25.74
C SER A 294 -24.69 -13.97 26.71
N PRO A 295 -24.38 -13.86 28.01
CA PRO A 295 -24.94 -14.78 29.01
C PRO A 295 -26.47 -14.72 29.05
#